data_AF-A0A6A0GZU6-F1
#
_entry.id   AF-A0A6A0GZU6-F1
#
_cell.length_a   1.000
_cell.length_b   1.000
_cell.length_c   1.000
_cell.angle_alpha   90.00
_cell.angle_beta   90.00
_cell.angle_gamma   90.00
#
_symmetry.space_group_name_H-M   'P 1'
#
loop_
_entity.id
_entity.type
_entity.pdbx_description
1 polymer ?
#
loop_
_entity_poly.entity_id
_entity_poly.type
_entity_poly.pdbx_seq_one_letter_code
_entity_poly.pdbx_strand_id
1 'polypeptide(L)' 'MPQTFVFLNSKCRRSHLMKRSPREVTWTVLYRRKHRKGQEEESSKKRTRRHQKFQRAIVGASLTDILAKR' A
#
# COMPACT_ATOMS: atom_id res chain seq x y z
N MET A 1 13.31 24.65 -8.78
CA MET A 1 11.99 25.29 -8.70
C MET A 1 11.59 25.39 -7.24
N PRO A 2 11.22 26.58 -6.73
CA PRO A 2 10.78 26.73 -5.35
C PRO A 2 9.48 25.94 -5.10
N GLN A 3 9.39 25.27 -3.96
CA GLN A 3 8.17 24.53 -3.57
C GLN A 3 7.08 25.52 -3.15
N THR A 4 5.96 25.51 -3.87
CA THR A 4 4.78 26.33 -3.55
C THR A 4 3.82 25.56 -2.65
N PHE A 5 3.40 26.16 -1.53
CA PHE A 5 2.44 25.57 -0.60
C PHE A 5 1.12 26.33 -0.61
N VAL A 6 0.01 25.60 -0.72
CA VAL A 6 -1.36 26.15 -0.62
C VAL A 6 -1.90 25.87 0.77
N PHE A 7 -2.41 26.90 1.45
CA PHE A 7 -3.02 26.79 2.78
C PHE A 7 -4.48 27.20 2.73
N LEU A 8 -5.35 26.39 3.33
CA LEU A 8 -6.78 26.70 3.42
C LEU A 8 -7.07 27.93 4.30
N ASN A 9 -6.34 28.09 5.41
CA ASN A 9 -6.55 29.16 6.38
C ASN A 9 -5.27 29.52 7.16
N SER A 10 -5.37 30.54 8.02
CA SER A 10 -4.28 31.02 8.87
C SER A 10 -3.75 29.98 9.85
N LYS A 11 -4.61 29.10 10.40
CA LYS A 11 -4.22 28.00 11.31
C LYS A 11 -3.28 27.01 10.63
N CYS A 12 -3.58 26.63 9.38
CA CYS A 12 -2.73 25.75 8.57
C CYS A 12 -1.38 26.41 8.29
N ARG A 13 -1.39 27.68 7.85
CA ARG A 13 -0.16 28.45 7.59
C ARG A 13 0.72 28.55 8.85
N ARG A 14 0.14 28.92 9.99
CA ARG A 14 0.89 29.06 11.26
C ARG A 14 1.50 27.74 11.71
N SER A 15 0.77 26.62 11.57
CA SER A 15 1.29 25.30 11.92
C SER A 15 2.46 24.87 11.02
N HIS A 16 2.40 25.20 9.74
CA HIS A 16 3.48 24.96 8.78
C HIS A 16 4.72 25.80 9.07
N LEU A 17 4.55 27.10 9.38
CA LEU A 17 5.66 27.98 9.78
C LEU A 17 6.32 27.53 11.08
N MET A 18 5.53 26.99 12.03
CA MET A 18 6.05 26.34 13.24
C MET A 18 6.63 24.93 12.99
N LYS A 19 6.75 24.50 11.74
CA LYS A 19 7.33 23.21 11.33
C LYS A 19 6.67 21.99 11.98
N ARG A 20 5.39 22.10 12.35
CA ARG A 20 4.63 20.97 12.95
C ARG A 20 4.33 19.94 11.87
N SER A 21 4.61 18.67 12.16
CA SER A 21 4.28 17.57 11.25
C SER A 21 2.77 17.38 11.16
N PRO A 22 2.15 17.47 9.97
CA PRO A 22 0.73 17.17 9.82
C PRO A 22 0.36 15.76 10.31
N ARG A 23 1.29 14.80 10.29
CA ARG A 23 1.08 13.42 10.75
C ARG A 23 0.90 13.28 12.27
N GLU A 24 1.19 14.33 13.03
CA GLU A 24 1.04 14.41 14.48
C GLU A 24 -0.11 15.33 14.90
N VAL A 25 -0.57 16.21 14.00
CA VAL A 25 -1.71 17.10 14.25
C VAL A 25 -3.02 16.35 14.06
N THR A 26 -3.70 16.08 15.18
CA THR A 26 -4.84 15.15 15.32
C THR A 26 -6.00 15.35 14.34
N TRP A 27 -6.31 16.61 14.01
CA TRP A 27 -7.45 16.95 13.15
C TRP A 27 -7.14 16.86 11.65
N THR A 28 -5.88 16.65 11.25
CA THR A 28 -5.54 16.61 9.82
C THR A 28 -5.91 15.28 9.16
N VAL A 29 -6.12 15.31 7.85
CA VAL A 29 -6.38 14.11 7.04
C VAL A 29 -5.20 13.13 7.12
N LEU A 30 -3.96 13.63 7.15
CA LEU A 30 -2.75 12.80 7.24
C LEU A 30 -2.67 12.04 8.57
N TYR A 31 -2.99 12.71 9.68
CA TYR A 31 -3.08 12.06 10.98
C TYR A 31 -4.17 10.99 10.99
N ARG A 32 -5.38 11.32 10.49
CA ARG A 32 -6.50 10.36 10.45
C ARG A 32 -6.16 9.12 9.63
N ARG A 33 -5.49 9.27 8.47
CA ARG A 33 -4.99 8.15 7.66
C ARG A 33 -3.96 7.30 8.41
N LYS A 34 -2.95 7.94 9.04
CA LYS A 34 -1.92 7.24 9.81
C LYS A 34 -2.52 6.40 10.94
N HIS A 35 -3.58 6.89 11.58
CA HIS A 35 -4.22 6.24 12.73
C HIS A 35 -5.53 5.50 12.37
N ARG A 36 -5.79 5.26 11.08
CA ARG A 36 -6.98 4.55 10.58
C ARG A 36 -8.31 5.08 11.13
N LYS A 37 -8.40 6.39 11.39
CA LYS A 37 -9.63 7.02 11.90
C LYS A 37 -10.63 7.22 10.76
N GLY A 38 -11.80 6.60 10.89
CA GLY A 38 -12.91 6.74 9.93
C GLY A 38 -12.64 6.08 8.58
N GLN A 39 -11.74 5.10 8.51
CA GLN A 39 -11.77 4.15 7.41
C GLN A 39 -12.80 3.08 7.78
N GLU A 40 -13.83 2.91 6.94
CA GLU A 40 -14.52 1.63 6.87
C GLU A 40 -13.47 0.60 6.40
N GLU A 41 -13.31 -0.50 7.13
CA GLU A 41 -12.26 -1.50 6.90
C GLU A 41 -12.42 -2.28 5.58
N GLU A 42 -13.30 -1.84 4.68
CA GLU A 42 -13.49 -2.41 3.36
C GLU A 42 -12.47 -1.87 2.34
N SER A 43 -11.20 -1.73 2.74
CA SER A 43 -10.14 -1.82 1.73
C SER A 43 -10.07 -3.29 1.32
N SER A 44 -10.93 -3.70 0.39
CA SER A 44 -10.96 -5.07 -0.12
C SER A 44 -9.53 -5.42 -0.54
N LYS A 45 -8.90 -6.33 0.20
CA LYS A 45 -7.59 -6.88 -0.19
C LYS A 45 -7.79 -7.43 -1.59
N LYS A 46 -7.15 -6.81 -2.60
CA LYS A 46 -7.21 -7.32 -3.97
C LYS A 46 -6.73 -8.77 -3.92
N ARG A 47 -7.67 -9.71 -4.09
CA ARG A 47 -7.38 -11.13 -3.99
C ARG A 47 -6.36 -11.46 -5.07
N THR A 48 -5.17 -11.90 -4.67
CA THR A 48 -4.14 -12.31 -5.62
C THR A 48 -4.70 -13.40 -6.53
N ARG A 49 -4.59 -13.21 -7.85
CA ARG A 49 -5.04 -14.20 -8.83
C ARG A 49 -4.26 -15.49 -8.62
N ARG A 50 -4.95 -16.62 -8.46
CA ARG A 50 -4.30 -17.94 -8.34
C ARG A 50 -3.60 -18.25 -9.67
N HIS A 51 -2.29 -18.50 -9.65
CA HIS A 51 -1.56 -19.01 -10.80
C HIS A 51 -1.75 -20.53 -10.91
N GLN A 52 -1.96 -21.03 -12.13
CA GLN A 52 -1.93 -22.45 -12.41
C GLN A 52 -0.50 -22.96 -12.30
N LYS A 53 -0.29 -24.04 -11.54
CA LYS A 53 1.02 -24.67 -11.41
C LYS A 53 1.19 -25.68 -12.54
N PHE A 54 2.21 -25.51 -13.37
CA PHE A 54 2.66 -26.54 -14.30
C PHE A 54 3.55 -27.54 -13.55
N GLN A 55 3.49 -28.82 -13.93
CA GLN A 55 4.47 -29.77 -13.42
C GLN A 55 5.86 -29.38 -13.89
N ARG A 56 6.83 -29.46 -12.99
CA ARG A 56 8.24 -29.23 -13.26
C ARG A 56 8.95 -30.57 -13.18
N ALA A 57 10.07 -30.70 -13.91
CA ALA A 57 10.95 -31.84 -13.76
C ALA A 57 11.39 -31.96 -12.28
N ILE A 58 11.48 -33.19 -11.79
CA ILE A 58 11.88 -33.52 -10.42
C ILE A 58 13.28 -34.14 -10.51
N VAL A 59 14.13 -33.95 -9.50
CA VAL A 59 15.46 -34.56 -9.50
C VAL A 59 15.33 -36.07 -9.68
N GLY A 60 15.96 -36.62 -10.73
CA GLY A 60 15.88 -38.03 -11.09
C GLY A 60 14.82 -38.42 -12.14
N ALA A 61 13.99 -37.48 -12.62
CA ALA A 61 13.05 -37.74 -13.72
C ALA A 61 12.86 -36.49 -14.60
N SER A 62 13.08 -36.64 -15.91
CA SER A 62 12.85 -35.56 -16.86
C SER A 62 11.35 -35.33 -17.06
N LEU A 63 10.97 -34.14 -17.54
CA LEU A 63 9.56 -33.78 -17.77
C LEU A 63 8.90 -34.76 -18.77
N THR A 64 9.65 -35.25 -19.75
CA THR A 64 9.18 -36.22 -20.75
C THR A 64 8.89 -37.58 -20.13
N ASP A 65 9.71 -38.05 -19.19
CA ASP A 65 9.49 -39.33 -18.50
C ASP A 65 8.24 -39.30 -17.62
N ILE A 66 7.98 -38.15 -16.99
CA ILE A 66 6.80 -37.93 -16.15
C ILE A 66 5.52 -37.89 -17.00
N LEU A 67 5.58 -37.31 -18.21
CA LEU A 67 4.44 -37.29 -19.14
C LEU A 67 4.16 -38.67 -19.73
N ALA A 68 5.19 -39.46 -20.03
CA ALA A 68 5.04 -40.80 -20.61
C ALA A 68 4.42 -41.82 -19.64
N LYS A 69 4.55 -41.59 -18.33
CA LYS A 69 3.96 -42.45 -17.28
C LYS A 69 2.55 -42.04 -16.84
N ARG A 70 2.05 -40.90 -17.32
CA ARG A 70 0.72 -40.41 -16.97
C ARG A 70 -0.34 -40.98 -17.90
#